data_AF-A0A535WWT9-F1
#
_entry.id   AF-A0A535WWT9-F1
#
_cell.length_a   1.000
_cell.length_b   1.000
_cell.length_c   1.000
_cell.angle_alpha   90.00
_cell.angle_beta   90.00
_cell.angle_gamma   90.00
#
_symmetry.space_group_name_H-M   'P 1'
#
loop_
_entity.id
_entity.type
_entity.pdbx_description
1 polymer ?
#
loop_
_entity_poly.entity_id
_entity_poly.type
_entity_poly.pdbx_seq_one_letter_code
_entity_poly.pdbx_strand_id
1 'polypeptide(L)'
;RQLYSNLVALLPDVPSAACVEETLRVAGLLHDIGHGPFGHFFDQNYLDRFNVDHEVIGRALIEGELASTIAALNASPAGPFTPGERIEPRWIAELIAEPELEGAAAPAWVTALKPILNGMYTADNLDYVPRDAYMCGVKV
;
A
#
# COMPACT_ATOMS: atom_id res chain seq x y z
N ARG A 1 -14.74 1.83 -11.46
CA ARG A 1 -14.84 3.00 -12.38
C ARG A 1 -15.34 4.28 -11.72
N GLN A 2 -16.05 4.25 -10.57
CA GLN A 2 -16.52 5.47 -9.88
C GLN A 2 -15.49 6.07 -8.90
N LEU A 3 -14.51 5.29 -8.44
CA LEU A 3 -13.55 5.71 -7.40
C LEU A 3 -12.83 7.02 -7.75
N TYR A 4 -12.15 7.07 -8.90
CA TYR A 4 -11.37 8.24 -9.31
C TYR A 4 -12.23 9.50 -9.48
N SER A 5 -13.39 9.39 -10.15
CA SER A 5 -14.31 10.52 -10.34
C SER A 5 -14.80 11.09 -9.00
N ASN A 6 -15.10 10.23 -8.02
CA ASN A 6 -15.48 10.66 -6.68
C ASN A 6 -14.32 11.30 -5.93
N LEU A 7 -13.11 10.75 -6.05
CA LEU A 7 -11.91 11.28 -5.41
C LEU A 7 -11.64 12.72 -5.88
N VAL A 8 -11.69 12.96 -7.20
CA VAL A 8 -11.53 14.30 -7.81
C VAL A 8 -12.65 15.25 -7.39
N ALA A 9 -13.88 14.77 -7.23
CA ALA A 9 -14.99 15.60 -6.77
C ALA A 9 -14.87 16.01 -5.29
N LEU A 10 -14.18 15.21 -4.47
CA LEU A 10 -14.03 15.46 -3.04
C LEU A 10 -12.74 16.21 -2.69
N LEU A 11 -11.68 16.03 -3.47
CA LEU A 11 -10.35 16.51 -3.14
C LEU A 11 -9.71 17.26 -4.33
N PRO A 12 -9.16 18.47 -4.11
CA PRO A 12 -8.67 19.33 -5.19
C PRO A 12 -7.31 18.91 -5.79
N ASP A 13 -6.48 18.18 -5.03
CA ASP A 13 -5.08 17.89 -5.39
C ASP A 13 -4.84 16.42 -5.77
N VAL A 14 -5.82 15.79 -6.41
CA VAL A 14 -5.73 14.40 -6.87
C VAL A 14 -4.89 14.36 -8.15
N PRO A 15 -3.83 13.52 -8.23
CA PRO A 15 -3.05 13.38 -9.45
C PRO A 15 -3.85 12.60 -10.50
N SER A 16 -3.28 12.41 -11.69
CA SER A 16 -3.91 11.67 -12.77
C SER A 16 -4.35 10.27 -12.35
N ALA A 17 -5.39 9.76 -13.01
CA ALA A 17 -5.92 8.42 -12.74
C ALA A 17 -4.83 7.33 -12.84
N ALA A 18 -3.89 7.48 -13.76
CA ALA A 18 -2.76 6.58 -13.92
C ALA A 18 -1.83 6.60 -12.68
N CYS A 19 -1.53 7.79 -12.16
CA CYS A 19 -0.70 7.92 -10.95
C CYS A 19 -1.39 7.34 -9.71
N VAL A 20 -2.70 7.61 -9.54
CA VAL A 20 -3.49 7.02 -8.44
C VAL A 20 -3.55 5.49 -8.57
N GLU A 21 -3.83 4.97 -9.77
CA GLU A 21 -3.87 3.53 -10.03
C GLU A 21 -2.53 2.88 -9.67
N GLU A 22 -1.42 3.39 -10.18
CA GLU A 22 -0.13 2.79 -9.93
C GLU A 22 0.30 2.91 -8.47
N THR A 23 -0.03 4.02 -7.79
CA THR A 23 0.20 4.15 -6.34
C THR A 23 -0.51 3.04 -5.57
N LEU A 24 -1.77 2.76 -5.87
CA LEU A 24 -2.52 1.68 -5.21
C LEU A 24 -2.00 0.29 -5.57
N ARG A 25 -1.58 0.07 -6.83
CA ARG A 25 -1.00 -1.20 -7.27
C ARG A 25 0.33 -1.48 -6.57
N VAL A 26 1.19 -0.47 -6.44
CA VAL A 26 2.47 -0.58 -5.72
C VAL A 26 2.23 -0.81 -4.24
N ALA A 27 1.28 -0.10 -3.62
CA ALA A 27 0.93 -0.34 -2.22
C ALA A 27 0.37 -1.75 -1.99
N GLY A 28 -0.53 -2.23 -2.83
CA GLY A 28 -1.02 -3.61 -2.77
C GLY A 28 0.08 -4.65 -3.03
N LEU A 29 1.02 -4.39 -3.94
CA LEU A 29 2.15 -5.28 -4.19
C LEU A 29 3.11 -5.36 -3.01
N LEU A 30 3.32 -4.25 -2.30
CA LEU A 30 4.35 -4.12 -1.27
C LEU A 30 3.82 -4.21 0.17
N HIS A 31 2.51 -4.37 0.41
CA HIS A 31 1.94 -4.35 1.76
C HIS A 31 2.61 -5.36 2.71
N ASP A 32 2.93 -6.56 2.20
CA ASP A 32 3.56 -7.64 2.95
C ASP A 32 5.07 -7.79 2.70
N ILE A 33 5.73 -6.82 2.06
CA ILE A 33 7.15 -6.94 1.65
C ILE A 33 8.11 -7.13 2.84
N GLY A 34 7.69 -6.72 4.04
CA GLY A 34 8.49 -6.83 5.25
C GLY A 34 8.42 -8.18 5.96
N HIS A 35 7.61 -9.14 5.48
CA HIS A 35 7.50 -10.44 6.14
C HIS A 35 8.82 -11.21 6.13
N GLY A 36 9.22 -11.64 7.34
CA GLY A 36 10.34 -12.55 7.53
C GLY A 36 9.97 -14.03 7.29
N PRO A 37 10.90 -14.96 7.56
CA PRO A 37 10.67 -16.39 7.38
C PRO A 37 9.48 -16.89 8.20
N PHE A 38 8.49 -17.53 7.56
CA PHE A 38 7.24 -17.98 8.20
C PHE A 38 6.27 -16.86 8.61
N GLY A 39 6.39 -15.65 8.04
CA GLY A 39 5.40 -14.57 8.18
C GLY A 39 5.17 -14.16 9.64
N HIS A 40 3.92 -14.06 10.07
CA HIS A 40 3.55 -13.68 11.44
C HIS A 40 4.19 -14.54 12.54
N PHE A 41 4.56 -15.79 12.24
CA PHE A 41 5.29 -16.61 13.22
C PHE A 41 6.63 -15.95 13.59
N PHE A 42 7.32 -15.36 12.62
CA PHE A 42 8.57 -14.66 12.86
C PHE A 42 8.37 -13.40 13.70
N ASP A 43 7.33 -12.63 13.39
CA ASP A 43 7.00 -11.40 14.11
C ASP A 43 6.81 -11.71 15.60
N GLN A 44 5.95 -12.69 15.90
CA GLN A 44 5.54 -13.04 17.26
C GLN A 44 6.62 -13.75 18.07
N ASN A 45 7.47 -14.55 17.42
CA ASN A 45 8.41 -15.44 18.14
C ASN A 45 9.87 -14.96 18.07
N TYR A 46 10.21 -14.07 17.15
CA TYR A 46 11.58 -13.57 16.99
C TYR A 46 11.67 -12.05 17.02
N LEU A 47 10.82 -11.32 16.29
CA LEU A 47 10.93 -9.86 16.19
C LEU A 47 10.35 -9.09 17.39
N ASP A 48 9.38 -9.66 18.09
CA ASP A 48 8.73 -9.07 19.27
C ASP A 48 9.73 -8.53 20.31
N ARG A 49 10.85 -9.24 20.53
CA ARG A 49 11.94 -8.81 21.44
C ARG A 49 12.63 -7.51 21.05
N PHE A 50 12.46 -7.05 19.81
CA PHE A 50 12.97 -5.80 19.27
C PHE A 50 11.88 -4.74 19.12
N ASN A 51 10.63 -5.07 19.44
CA ASN A 51 9.47 -4.18 19.28
C ASN A 51 9.34 -3.68 17.83
N VAL A 52 9.50 -4.61 16.89
CA VAL A 52 9.43 -4.42 15.43
C VAL A 52 8.59 -5.57 14.86
N ASP A 53 7.86 -5.30 13.79
CA ASP A 53 7.08 -6.28 13.02
C ASP A 53 7.36 -6.12 11.52
N HIS A 54 6.67 -6.94 10.71
CA HIS A 54 6.77 -6.88 9.25
C HIS A 54 6.33 -5.52 8.68
N GLU A 55 5.39 -4.79 9.30
CA GLU A 55 4.96 -3.48 8.81
C GLU A 55 6.07 -2.43 8.97
N VAL A 56 6.75 -2.41 10.12
CA VAL A 56 7.89 -1.50 10.36
C VAL A 56 9.01 -1.78 9.36
N ILE A 57 9.33 -3.06 9.12
CA ILE A 57 10.36 -3.46 8.14
C ILE A 57 9.92 -3.08 6.72
N GLY A 58 8.67 -3.35 6.36
CA GLY A 58 8.13 -3.04 5.03
C GLY A 58 8.24 -1.55 4.70
N ARG A 59 7.86 -0.69 5.65
CA ARG A 59 8.02 0.77 5.50
C ARG A 59 9.47 1.20 5.37
N ALA A 60 10.38 0.61 6.13
CA ALA A 60 11.81 0.90 6.02
C ALA A 60 12.35 0.55 4.62
N LEU A 61 11.95 -0.59 4.04
CA LEU A 61 12.33 -0.99 2.68
C LEU A 61 11.73 -0.05 1.62
N ILE A 62 10.46 0.33 1.79
CA ILE A 62 9.75 1.23 0.88
C ILE A 62 10.39 2.63 0.86
N GLU A 63 10.65 3.21 2.03
CA GLU A 63 11.24 4.54 2.16
C GLU A 63 12.78 4.54 1.97
N GLY A 64 13.40 3.36 1.99
CA GLY A 64 14.84 3.15 1.80
C GLY A 64 15.17 2.55 0.44
N GLU A 65 15.47 1.25 0.41
CA GLU A 65 16.03 0.53 -0.74
C GLU A 65 15.16 0.62 -2.00
N LEU A 66 13.83 0.60 -1.84
CA LEU A 66 12.87 0.65 -2.94
C LEU A 66 12.51 2.08 -3.35
N ALA A 67 12.88 3.09 -2.57
CA ALA A 67 12.44 4.47 -2.75
C ALA A 67 12.75 5.00 -4.16
N SER A 68 13.98 4.77 -4.63
CA SER A 68 14.41 5.20 -5.96
C SER A 68 13.67 4.49 -7.10
N THR A 69 13.35 3.20 -6.93
CA THR A 69 12.59 2.42 -7.91
C THR A 69 11.14 2.89 -7.96
N ILE A 70 10.51 3.11 -6.80
CA ILE A 70 9.14 3.61 -6.71
C ILE A 70 9.03 5.00 -7.34
N ALA A 71 9.96 5.92 -7.01
CA ALA A 71 9.96 7.28 -7.55
C ALA A 71 10.27 7.36 -9.05
N ALA A 72 10.88 6.32 -9.63
CA ALA A 72 11.18 6.24 -11.05
C ALA A 72 9.98 5.79 -11.91
N LEU A 73 8.90 5.30 -11.29
CA LEU A 73 7.68 4.93 -12.00
C LEU A 73 7.03 6.15 -12.64
N ASN A 74 6.56 6.00 -13.87
CA ASN A 74 5.97 7.09 -14.66
C ASN A 74 4.75 6.67 -15.49
N ALA A 75 4.23 5.47 -15.26
CA ALA A 75 3.07 4.93 -15.97
C ALA A 75 2.36 3.85 -15.16
N SER A 76 1.13 3.58 -15.56
CA SER A 76 0.27 2.48 -15.10
C SER A 76 -0.19 1.66 -16.31
N PRO A 77 -0.85 0.51 -16.11
CA PRO A 77 -1.53 -0.21 -17.19
C PRO A 77 -2.53 0.64 -17.98
N ALA A 78 -3.13 1.68 -17.37
CA ALA A 78 -4.07 2.58 -18.02
C ALA A 78 -3.40 3.69 -18.86
N GLY A 79 -2.09 3.91 -18.72
CA GLY A 79 -1.34 4.92 -19.46
C GLY A 79 -0.26 5.64 -18.65
N PRO A 80 0.46 6.59 -19.27
CA PRO A 80 1.51 7.36 -18.61
C PRO A 80 0.94 8.34 -17.57
N PHE A 81 1.78 8.75 -16.62
CA PHE A 81 1.46 9.83 -15.68
C PHE A 81 1.46 11.19 -16.40
N THR A 82 0.80 12.18 -15.82
CA THR A 82 0.88 13.56 -16.32
C THR A 82 2.27 14.13 -16.02
N PRO A 83 2.86 14.97 -16.90
CA PRO A 83 4.19 15.52 -16.66
C PRO A 83 4.31 16.21 -15.29
N GLY A 84 5.35 15.85 -14.54
CA GLY A 84 5.62 16.39 -13.20
C GLY A 84 5.07 15.53 -12.06
N GLU A 85 4.21 14.56 -12.35
CA GLU A 85 3.76 13.58 -11.36
C GLU A 85 4.83 12.53 -11.09
N ARG A 86 4.87 12.07 -9.85
CA ARG A 86 5.70 10.95 -9.37
C ARG A 86 4.99 10.32 -8.19
N ILE A 87 5.31 9.06 -7.92
CA ILE A 87 4.89 8.39 -6.68
C ILE A 87 5.93 8.71 -5.62
N GLU A 88 5.51 9.32 -4.52
CA GLU A 88 6.38 9.43 -3.35
C GLU A 88 6.36 8.12 -2.57
N PRO A 89 7.52 7.52 -2.23
CA PRO A 89 7.59 6.29 -1.44
C PRO A 89 6.82 6.40 -0.12
N ARG A 90 6.82 7.59 0.49
CA ARG A 90 6.05 7.87 1.69
C ARG A 90 4.55 7.62 1.52
N TRP A 91 3.97 7.88 0.33
CA TRP A 91 2.55 7.59 0.10
C TRP A 91 2.26 6.10 0.19
N ILE A 92 3.18 5.26 -0.29
CA ILE A 92 3.08 3.81 -0.19
C ILE A 92 3.16 3.37 1.27
N ALA A 93 4.14 3.89 2.02
CA ALA A 93 4.29 3.60 3.44
C ALA A 93 3.03 3.99 4.25
N GLU A 94 2.42 5.14 3.95
CA GLU A 94 1.21 5.63 4.61
C GLU A 94 -0.04 4.80 4.27
N LEU A 95 -0.11 4.26 3.06
CA LEU A 95 -1.20 3.41 2.61
C LEU A 95 -1.18 2.03 3.27
N ILE A 96 0.01 1.47 3.52
CA ILE A 96 0.16 0.13 4.11
C ILE A 96 0.16 0.16 5.63
N ALA A 97 0.56 1.26 6.28
CA ALA A 97 0.59 1.36 7.74
C ALA A 97 -0.80 1.31 8.35
N GLU A 98 -1.06 0.48 9.35
CA GLU A 98 -2.29 0.63 10.15
C GLU A 98 -2.31 1.97 10.92
N PRO A 99 -1.29 2.33 11.72
CA PRO A 99 -1.26 3.61 12.44
C PRO A 99 -1.01 4.81 11.50
N GLU A 100 -1.31 6.01 11.99
CA GLU A 100 -0.78 7.24 11.40
C GLU A 100 0.72 7.32 11.64
N LEU A 101 1.46 7.72 10.62
CA LEU A 101 2.91 7.82 10.70
C LEU A 101 3.33 9.24 11.11
N GLU A 102 4.37 9.33 11.95
CA GLU A 102 4.96 10.62 12.31
C GLU A 102 5.64 11.29 11.11
N GLY A 103 5.61 12.63 11.07
CA GLY A 103 6.29 13.43 10.04
C GLY A 103 5.34 14.23 9.16
N ALA A 104 5.77 14.48 7.92
CA ALA A 104 4.96 15.22 6.96
C ALA A 104 3.75 14.38 6.54
N ALA A 105 2.55 14.93 6.73
CA ALA A 105 1.32 14.26 6.37
C ALA A 105 1.28 13.94 4.86
N ALA A 106 0.79 12.74 4.53
CA ALA A 106 0.46 12.39 3.16
C ALA A 106 -0.59 13.36 2.57
N PRO A 107 -0.61 13.56 1.24
CA PRO A 107 -1.71 14.27 0.59
C PRO A 107 -3.06 13.66 0.97
N ALA A 108 -4.08 14.50 1.10
CA ALA A 108 -5.41 14.08 1.54
C ALA A 108 -6.01 12.94 0.69
N TRP A 109 -5.65 12.87 -0.60
CA TRP A 109 -6.11 11.80 -1.49
C TRP A 109 -5.52 10.44 -1.14
N VAL A 110 -4.28 10.39 -0.63
CA VAL A 110 -3.65 9.16 -0.15
C VAL A 110 -4.36 8.68 1.11
N THR A 111 -4.56 9.57 2.09
CA THR A 111 -5.28 9.26 3.33
C THR A 111 -6.71 8.79 3.06
N ALA A 112 -7.42 9.42 2.13
CA ALA A 112 -8.78 9.02 1.74
C ALA A 112 -8.85 7.62 1.12
N LEU A 113 -7.75 7.12 0.55
CA LEU A 113 -7.66 5.79 -0.06
C LEU A 113 -7.12 4.71 0.89
N LYS A 114 -6.59 5.09 2.06
CA LYS A 114 -6.08 4.16 3.08
C LYS A 114 -7.04 3.01 3.42
N PRO A 115 -8.38 3.21 3.51
CA PRO A 115 -9.31 2.11 3.77
C PRO A 115 -9.33 0.98 2.74
N ILE A 116 -8.75 1.17 1.55
CA ILE A 116 -8.61 0.11 0.55
C ILE A 116 -7.66 -0.99 1.04
N LEU A 117 -6.67 -0.65 1.87
CA LEU A 117 -5.69 -1.60 2.42
C LEU A 117 -5.87 -1.84 3.92
N ASN A 118 -6.43 -0.87 4.65
CA ASN A 118 -6.55 -0.91 6.11
C ASN A 118 -8.01 -0.81 6.63
N GLY A 119 -9.02 -0.93 5.76
CA GLY A 119 -10.44 -0.88 6.14
C GLY A 119 -11.02 -2.23 6.57
N MET A 120 -12.36 -2.31 6.73
CA MET A 120 -13.03 -3.59 7.03
C MET A 120 -13.05 -4.56 5.85
N TYR A 121 -13.02 -4.05 4.62
CA TYR A 121 -13.04 -4.82 3.38
C TYR A 121 -11.86 -4.39 2.51
N THR A 122 -10.69 -4.95 2.80
CA THR A 122 -9.43 -4.57 2.15
C THR A 122 -9.21 -5.39 0.89
N ALA A 123 -8.38 -4.87 -0.03
CA ALA A 123 -7.90 -5.63 -1.17
C ALA A 123 -7.12 -6.88 -0.74
N ASP A 124 -6.43 -6.81 0.41
CA ASP A 124 -5.72 -7.94 1.01
C ASP A 124 -6.67 -9.05 1.49
N ASN A 125 -7.68 -8.72 2.30
CA ASN A 125 -8.71 -9.67 2.75
C ASN A 125 -9.43 -10.33 1.57
N LEU A 126 -9.66 -9.57 0.49
CA LEU A 126 -10.30 -10.08 -0.72
C LEU A 126 -9.37 -10.99 -1.55
N ASP A 127 -8.07 -11.00 -1.29
CA ASP A 127 -7.10 -11.91 -1.90
C ASP A 127 -6.83 -13.14 -1.02
N TYR A 128 -6.38 -12.95 0.24
CA TYR A 128 -5.92 -14.08 1.05
C TYR A 128 -7.08 -14.99 1.47
N VAL A 129 -8.27 -14.45 1.79
CA VAL A 129 -9.41 -15.28 2.23
C VAL A 129 -9.81 -16.32 1.17
N PRO A 130 -10.10 -15.96 -0.10
CA PRO A 130 -10.42 -16.95 -1.11
C PRO A 130 -9.22 -17.82 -1.51
N ARG A 131 -8.00 -17.28 -1.50
CA ARG A 131 -6.77 -18.03 -1.78
C ARG A 131 -6.56 -19.14 -0.76
N ASP A 132 -6.66 -18.83 0.52
CA ASP A 132 -6.46 -19.78 1.62
C ASP A 132 -7.58 -20.80 1.66
N ALA A 133 -8.83 -20.36 1.45
CA ALA A 133 -9.96 -21.27 1.33
C ALA A 133 -9.75 -22.30 0.19
N TYR A 134 -9.25 -21.85 -0.97
CA TYR A 134 -8.89 -22.74 -2.06
C TYR A 134 -7.78 -23.73 -1.67
N MET A 135 -6.71 -23.26 -1.03
CA MET A 135 -5.57 -24.11 -0.63
C MET A 135 -5.94 -25.12 0.48
N CYS A 136 -6.86 -24.75 1.37
CA CYS A 136 -7.32 -25.61 2.46
C CYS A 136 -8.53 -26.49 2.09
N GLY A 137 -9.11 -26.32 0.89
CA GLY A 137 -10.32 -27.04 0.47
C GLY A 137 -11.58 -26.64 1.24
N VAL A 138 -11.62 -25.41 1.76
CA VAL A 138 -12.76 -24.83 2.47
C VAL A 138 -13.56 -23.98 1.48
N LYS A 139 -14.90 -24.06 1.56
CA LYS A 139 -15.77 -23.19 0.76
C LYS A 139 -16.07 -21.92 1.56
N VAL A 140 -15.71 -20.77 0.98
CA VAL A 140 -16.11 -19.42 1.40
C VAL A 140 -17.29 -18.91 0.57
#